data_AF-A0A1F8Q1C1-F1
#
_entry.id   AF-A0A1F8Q1C1-F1
#
_cell.length_a   1.000
_cell.length_b   1.000
_cell.length_c   1.000
_cell.angle_alpha   90.00
_cell.angle_beta   90.00
_cell.angle_gamma   90.00
#
_symmetry.space_group_name_H-M   'P 1'
#
loop_
_entity.id
_entity.type
_entity.pdbx_description
1 polymer ?
#
loop_
_entity_poly.entity_id
_entity_poly.type
_entity_poly.pdbx_seq_one_letter_code
_entity_poly.pdbx_strand_id
1 'polypeptide(L)'
;MSKEWLARTLLLFGLALAVGVPALGWWKQTQGITLHARMAETGGWTPENLSVNTGELLHLRLTSDDVTHGFAVGQSDQAAVDIVPGEMTEVTLVFDKPGKYTFYCTRWCSVNHWRMRGTIEVSDPNAIYEYTNPPLYVRLGLDIDADHSADVQPAELPAAWRGALLNQKIPETYRSREYYLSHTPVDLWLSLRSERDLDDLTDQETWDLVAWVWQSNSSVEERQLGKQLYTVNCAACHGDSGAGDGVFAGDLVINSSIESSTQDMGEQTQSPADFTDANMMLSASPAHLQGKIIRGGMGTGMPYWGPIFTEEQTWALIAYLWTFQFNMEVHP
;
A
#
# COMPACT_ATOMS: atom_id res chain seq x y z
N MET A 1 -1.16 51.05 -50.64
CA MET A 1 -2.00 49.83 -50.55
C MET A 1 -1.30 48.59 -49.99
N SER A 2 0.04 48.46 -50.01
CA SER A 2 0.72 47.23 -49.52
C SER A 2 0.88 47.12 -47.99
N LYS A 3 1.10 48.23 -47.28
CA LYS A 3 1.42 48.21 -45.84
C LYS A 3 0.22 47.92 -44.93
N GLU A 4 -0.96 48.48 -45.24
CA GLU A 4 -2.18 48.22 -44.46
C GLU A 4 -2.72 46.80 -44.65
N TRP A 5 -2.59 46.26 -45.86
CA TRP A 5 -2.96 44.88 -46.13
C TRP A 5 -2.05 43.91 -45.35
N LEU A 6 -0.73 44.12 -45.38
CA LEU A 6 0.22 43.37 -44.57
C LEU A 6 -0.09 43.44 -43.06
N ALA A 7 -0.41 44.63 -42.53
CA ALA A 7 -0.75 44.80 -41.11
C ALA A 7 -2.04 44.06 -40.72
N ARG A 8 -3.09 44.13 -41.57
CA ARG A 8 -4.35 43.40 -41.34
C ARG A 8 -4.16 41.89 -41.42
N THR A 9 -3.37 41.41 -42.37
CA THR A 9 -3.07 39.98 -42.50
C THR A 9 -2.28 39.48 -41.29
N LEU A 10 -1.29 40.23 -40.80
CA LEU A 10 -0.54 39.88 -39.59
C LEU A 10 -1.40 39.90 -38.32
N LEU A 11 -2.32 40.86 -38.18
CA LEU A 11 -3.27 40.92 -37.07
C LEU A 11 -4.25 39.74 -37.08
N LEU A 12 -4.80 39.41 -38.25
CA LEU A 12 -5.70 38.26 -38.40
C LEU A 12 -4.96 36.93 -38.15
N PHE A 13 -3.72 36.81 -38.60
CA PHE A 13 -2.90 35.64 -38.35
C PHE A 13 -2.51 35.52 -36.87
N GLY A 14 -2.15 36.63 -36.23
CA GLY A 14 -1.88 36.68 -34.79
C GLY A 14 -3.11 36.32 -33.96
N LEU A 15 -4.29 36.81 -34.31
CA LEU A 15 -5.56 36.46 -33.65
C LEU A 15 -5.93 34.98 -33.89
N ALA A 16 -5.76 34.48 -35.11
CA ALA A 16 -6.02 33.09 -35.44
C ALA A 16 -5.08 32.14 -34.68
N LEU A 17 -3.81 32.51 -34.47
CA LEU A 17 -2.90 31.77 -33.60
C LEU A 17 -3.30 31.88 -32.12
N ALA A 18 -3.63 33.08 -31.65
CA ALA A 18 -4.00 33.32 -30.26
C ALA A 18 -5.28 32.60 -29.83
N VAL A 19 -6.22 32.36 -30.74
CA VAL A 19 -7.47 31.60 -30.48
C VAL A 19 -7.32 30.13 -30.89
N GLY A 20 -6.70 29.88 -32.05
CA GLY A 20 -6.58 28.54 -32.62
C GLY A 20 -5.67 27.62 -31.81
N VAL A 21 -4.57 28.12 -31.25
CA VAL A 21 -3.65 27.28 -30.45
C VAL A 21 -4.31 26.83 -29.13
N PRO A 22 -4.94 27.71 -28.32
CA PRO A 22 -5.69 27.27 -27.14
C PRO A 22 -6.88 26.36 -27.47
N ALA A 23 -7.64 26.67 -28.52
CA ALA A 23 -8.79 25.86 -28.92
C ALA A 23 -8.39 24.45 -29.41
N LEU A 24 -7.25 24.32 -30.09
CA LEU A 24 -6.71 23.03 -30.52
C LEU A 24 -6.16 22.23 -29.32
N GLY A 25 -5.56 22.91 -28.33
CA GLY A 25 -5.17 22.31 -27.06
C GLY A 25 -6.38 21.76 -26.29
N TRP A 26 -7.43 22.56 -26.16
CA TRP A 26 -8.70 22.16 -25.54
C TRP A 26 -9.35 20.98 -26.29
N TRP A 27 -9.37 20.97 -27.62
CA TRP A 27 -9.94 19.86 -28.40
C TRP A 27 -9.11 18.58 -28.29
N LYS A 28 -7.77 18.65 -28.24
CA LYS A 28 -6.97 17.45 -27.96
C LYS A 28 -7.27 16.87 -26.57
N GLN A 29 -7.51 17.73 -25.58
CA GLN A 29 -7.86 17.30 -24.22
C GLN A 29 -9.24 16.64 -24.14
N THR A 30 -10.20 17.02 -24.99
CA THR A 30 -11.53 16.39 -25.05
C THR A 30 -11.58 15.05 -25.80
N GLN A 31 -10.52 14.65 -26.52
CA GLN A 31 -10.49 13.37 -27.24
C GLN A 31 -10.18 12.17 -26.32
N GLY A 32 -9.65 12.42 -25.11
CA GLY A 32 -9.27 11.40 -24.13
C GLY A 32 -8.07 10.54 -24.56
N ILE A 33 -7.30 10.04 -23.59
CA ILE A 33 -6.21 9.10 -23.83
C ILE A 33 -6.80 7.69 -23.78
N THR A 34 -6.59 6.90 -24.85
CA THR A 34 -7.01 5.50 -24.82
C THR A 34 -5.95 4.66 -24.13
N LEU A 35 -6.35 3.93 -23.08
CA LEU A 35 -5.49 3.05 -22.29
C LEU A 35 -5.90 1.60 -22.53
N HIS A 36 -4.98 0.81 -23.07
CA HIS A 36 -5.16 -0.62 -23.28
C HIS A 36 -4.62 -1.39 -22.07
N ALA A 37 -5.43 -2.30 -21.55
CA ALA A 37 -5.07 -3.26 -20.51
C ALA A 37 -4.84 -4.64 -21.13
N ARG A 38 -3.70 -5.24 -20.79
CA ARG A 38 -3.32 -6.63 -21.10
C ARG A 38 -2.68 -7.24 -19.86
N MET A 39 -2.68 -8.57 -19.72
CA MET A 39 -1.90 -9.22 -18.67
C MET A 39 -0.43 -8.74 -18.68
N ALA A 40 0.22 -8.74 -17.52
CA ALA A 40 1.54 -8.14 -17.38
C ALA A 40 2.58 -8.77 -18.32
N GLU A 41 2.54 -10.09 -18.48
CA GLU A 41 3.40 -10.86 -19.38
C GLU A 41 3.12 -10.64 -20.88
N THR A 42 2.00 -10.03 -21.25
CA THR A 42 1.61 -9.74 -22.65
C THR A 42 1.63 -8.25 -23.00
N GLY A 43 2.18 -7.41 -22.11
CA GLY A 43 2.46 -5.99 -22.39
C GLY A 43 1.83 -5.00 -21.43
N GLY A 44 1.06 -5.46 -20.44
CA GLY A 44 0.54 -4.61 -19.35
C GLY A 44 -0.29 -3.41 -19.83
N TRP A 45 -0.13 -2.29 -19.14
CA TRP A 45 -0.78 -1.02 -19.49
C TRP A 45 -0.11 -0.35 -20.70
N THR A 46 -0.90 0.14 -21.66
CA THR A 46 -0.36 0.91 -22.79
C THR A 46 -1.26 2.11 -23.12
N PRO A 47 -0.78 3.36 -22.96
CA PRO A 47 0.54 3.74 -22.43
C PRO A 47 0.70 3.45 -20.93
N GLU A 48 1.89 3.08 -20.48
CA GLU A 48 2.18 2.84 -19.05
C GLU A 48 2.47 4.13 -18.27
N ASN A 49 2.88 5.20 -18.97
CA ASN A 49 3.23 6.50 -18.40
C ASN A 49 2.31 7.58 -18.97
N LEU A 50 1.69 8.34 -18.07
CA LEU A 50 0.79 9.45 -18.35
C LEU A 50 1.35 10.71 -17.69
N SER A 51 1.01 11.88 -18.23
CA SER A 51 1.39 13.16 -17.65
C SER A 51 0.25 14.16 -17.77
N VAL A 52 0.08 14.98 -16.74
CA VAL A 52 -0.95 16.01 -16.65
C VAL A 52 -0.47 17.14 -15.72
N ASN A 53 -0.97 18.36 -15.87
CA ASN A 53 -0.71 19.41 -14.88
C ASN A 53 -1.72 19.37 -13.73
N THR A 54 -1.36 19.94 -12.59
CA THR A 54 -2.32 20.15 -11.50
C THR A 54 -3.55 20.93 -11.97
N GLY A 55 -4.73 20.47 -11.54
CA GLY A 55 -6.03 21.06 -11.91
C GLY A 55 -6.52 20.77 -13.33
N GLU A 56 -5.71 20.16 -14.19
CA GLU A 56 -6.15 19.72 -15.52
C GLU A 56 -6.94 18.41 -15.45
N LEU A 57 -7.93 18.27 -16.33
CA LEU A 57 -8.69 17.04 -16.47
C LEU A 57 -7.91 16.03 -17.30
N LEU A 58 -7.67 14.84 -16.73
CA LEU A 58 -7.14 13.68 -17.41
C LEU A 58 -8.28 12.74 -17.77
N HIS A 59 -8.78 12.85 -19.00
CA HIS A 59 -9.82 11.97 -19.53
C HIS A 59 -9.20 10.71 -20.12
N LEU A 60 -9.55 9.55 -19.57
CA LEU A 60 -9.07 8.23 -19.97
C LEU A 60 -10.21 7.41 -20.57
N ARG A 61 -9.91 6.68 -21.64
CA ARG A 61 -10.80 5.72 -22.29
C ARG A 61 -10.14 4.34 -22.19
N LEU A 62 -10.58 3.55 -21.23
CA LEU A 62 -9.99 2.27 -20.85
C LEU A 62 -10.62 1.15 -21.66
N THR A 63 -9.82 0.21 -22.15
CA THR A 63 -10.30 -1.02 -22.79
C THR A 63 -9.35 -2.19 -22.50
N SER A 64 -9.86 -3.41 -22.59
CA SER A 64 -9.06 -4.63 -22.41
C SER A 64 -8.91 -5.36 -23.74
N ASP A 65 -7.69 -5.80 -24.03
CA ASP A 65 -7.36 -6.60 -25.22
C ASP A 65 -7.41 -8.13 -24.92
N ASP A 66 -7.62 -8.55 -23.66
CA ASP A 66 -7.60 -9.96 -23.26
C ASP A 66 -8.68 -10.37 -22.23
N VAL A 67 -8.45 -10.18 -20.93
CA VAL A 67 -9.31 -10.59 -19.81
C VAL A 67 -9.88 -9.39 -19.08
N THR A 68 -10.77 -9.59 -18.11
CA THR A 68 -11.22 -8.48 -17.27
C THR A 68 -10.08 -7.97 -16.40
N HIS A 69 -9.84 -6.67 -16.48
CA HIS A 69 -8.93 -5.95 -15.59
C HIS A 69 -9.73 -5.03 -14.66
N GLY A 70 -9.05 -4.46 -13.69
CA GLY A 70 -9.56 -3.34 -12.92
C GLY A 70 -8.63 -2.13 -13.09
N PHE A 71 -9.12 -0.95 -12.75
CA PHE A 71 -8.31 0.26 -12.73
C PHE A 71 -8.63 1.07 -11.48
N ALA A 72 -7.59 1.39 -10.73
CA ALA A 72 -7.63 2.32 -9.61
C ALA A 72 -6.34 3.16 -9.60
N VAL A 73 -6.41 4.34 -9.00
CA VAL A 73 -5.26 5.20 -8.76
C VAL A 73 -4.92 5.15 -7.27
N GLY A 74 -3.67 4.85 -6.95
CA GLY A 74 -3.15 4.84 -5.59
C GLY A 74 -3.31 6.20 -4.92
N GLN A 75 -3.64 6.18 -3.63
CA GLN A 75 -3.88 7.38 -2.81
C GLN A 75 -4.98 8.30 -3.37
N SER A 76 -5.89 7.76 -4.19
CA SER A 76 -7.08 8.45 -4.69
C SER A 76 -8.33 7.90 -4.02
N ASP A 77 -9.30 8.77 -3.77
CA ASP A 77 -10.63 8.40 -3.25
C ASP A 77 -11.55 7.84 -4.34
N GLN A 78 -11.10 7.81 -5.60
CA GLN A 78 -11.89 7.30 -6.71
C GLN A 78 -12.03 5.78 -6.63
N ALA A 79 -13.28 5.32 -6.70
CA ALA A 79 -13.58 3.90 -6.72
C ALA A 79 -12.93 3.20 -7.92
N ALA A 80 -12.45 1.98 -7.69
CA ALA A 80 -11.95 1.13 -8.75
C ALA A 80 -13.05 0.85 -9.78
N VAL A 81 -12.66 0.79 -11.05
CA VAL A 81 -13.57 0.42 -12.16
C VAL A 81 -13.12 -0.86 -12.82
N ASP A 82 -14.08 -1.63 -13.32
CA ASP A 82 -13.80 -2.83 -14.12
C ASP A 82 -13.63 -2.45 -15.59
N ILE A 83 -12.65 -3.10 -16.23
CA ILE A 83 -12.36 -2.97 -17.66
C ILE A 83 -12.65 -4.32 -18.30
N VAL A 84 -13.80 -4.41 -18.96
CA VAL A 84 -14.27 -5.64 -19.60
C VAL A 84 -13.79 -5.68 -21.07
N PRO A 85 -13.31 -6.83 -21.58
CA PRO A 85 -12.94 -6.98 -22.98
C PRO A 85 -14.07 -6.59 -23.93
N GLY A 86 -13.74 -5.79 -24.95
CA GLY A 86 -14.70 -5.32 -25.96
C GLY A 86 -15.55 -4.12 -25.55
N GLU A 87 -15.41 -3.62 -24.32
CA GLU A 87 -16.08 -2.41 -23.84
C GLU A 87 -15.09 -1.23 -23.70
N MET A 88 -15.64 -0.01 -23.76
CA MET A 88 -14.90 1.22 -23.46
C MET A 88 -15.41 1.78 -22.13
N THR A 89 -14.56 1.79 -21.12
CA THR A 89 -14.84 2.40 -19.81
C THR A 89 -14.19 3.78 -19.76
N GLU A 90 -14.95 4.83 -19.47
CA GLU A 90 -14.40 6.18 -19.38
C GLU A 90 -14.17 6.62 -17.93
N VAL A 91 -12.99 7.18 -17.67
CA VAL A 91 -12.59 7.67 -16.35
C VAL A 91 -12.04 9.08 -16.51
N THR A 92 -12.47 10.00 -15.65
CA THR A 92 -11.90 11.35 -15.60
C THR A 92 -11.25 11.56 -14.26
N LEU A 93 -9.96 11.91 -14.27
CA LEU A 93 -9.15 12.17 -13.09
C LEU A 93 -8.81 13.66 -13.02
N VAL A 94 -8.68 14.18 -11.81
CA VAL A 94 -8.13 15.52 -11.52
C VAL A 94 -7.21 15.40 -10.32
N PHE A 95 -6.05 16.06 -10.41
CA PHE A 95 -5.04 16.04 -9.36
C PHE A 95 -4.79 17.46 -8.86
N ASP A 96 -4.90 17.64 -7.55
CA ASP A 96 -4.72 18.90 -6.84
C ASP A 96 -3.28 19.11 -6.38
N LYS A 97 -2.49 18.03 -6.24
CA LYS A 97 -1.09 18.08 -5.83
C LYS A 97 -0.15 17.50 -6.89
N PRO A 98 1.01 18.16 -7.13
CA PRO A 98 2.04 17.60 -7.99
C PRO A 98 2.63 16.34 -7.35
N GLY A 99 3.12 15.42 -8.17
CA GLY A 99 3.72 14.19 -7.72
C GLY A 99 3.55 13.03 -8.68
N LYS A 100 4.02 11.87 -8.25
CA LYS A 100 3.95 10.62 -9.02
C LYS A 100 2.86 9.74 -8.43
N TYR A 101 1.77 9.55 -9.16
CA TYR A 101 0.66 8.69 -8.78
C TYR A 101 0.79 7.35 -9.52
N THR A 102 0.51 6.24 -8.83
CA THR A 102 0.53 4.91 -9.46
C THR A 102 -0.89 4.48 -9.73
N PHE A 103 -1.23 4.18 -10.98
CA PHE A 103 -2.45 3.43 -11.27
C PHE A 103 -2.14 1.94 -11.39
N TYR A 104 -3.09 1.09 -10.99
CA TYR A 104 -2.85 -0.34 -10.85
C TYR A 104 -4.10 -1.15 -11.14
N CYS A 105 -3.90 -2.43 -11.46
CA CYS A 105 -4.99 -3.37 -11.66
C CYS A 105 -5.55 -3.84 -10.32
N THR A 106 -6.88 -3.92 -10.22
CA THR A 106 -7.61 -4.40 -9.03
C THR A 106 -8.37 -5.71 -9.28
N ARG A 107 -8.22 -6.29 -10.47
CA ARG A 107 -8.76 -7.61 -10.83
C ARG A 107 -7.64 -8.57 -11.13
N TRP A 108 -7.65 -9.71 -10.46
CA TRP A 108 -6.66 -10.75 -10.69
C TRP A 108 -6.74 -11.25 -12.14
N CYS A 109 -5.82 -10.78 -12.97
CA CYS A 109 -5.81 -11.05 -14.41
C CYS A 109 -4.78 -12.11 -14.82
N SER A 110 -3.72 -12.30 -14.03
CA SER A 110 -2.72 -13.37 -14.18
C SER A 110 -1.91 -13.55 -12.89
N VAL A 111 -1.00 -14.53 -12.83
CA VAL A 111 -0.05 -14.69 -11.72
C VAL A 111 0.84 -13.45 -11.53
N ASN A 112 1.08 -12.70 -12.60
CA ASN A 112 1.83 -11.46 -12.59
C ASN A 112 0.94 -10.23 -12.39
N HIS A 113 -0.29 -10.40 -11.90
CA HIS A 113 -1.26 -9.32 -11.66
C HIS A 113 -0.65 -8.13 -10.90
N TRP A 114 0.18 -8.39 -9.89
CA TRP A 114 0.83 -7.35 -9.09
C TRP A 114 1.78 -6.43 -9.89
N ARG A 115 2.27 -6.87 -11.05
CA ARG A 115 3.09 -6.08 -11.99
C ARG A 115 2.28 -5.13 -12.86
N MET A 116 0.94 -5.25 -12.86
CA MET A 116 0.03 -4.39 -13.64
C MET A 116 -0.07 -2.98 -13.06
N ARG A 117 0.99 -2.19 -13.22
CA ARG A 117 1.09 -0.83 -12.68
C ARG A 117 1.57 0.14 -13.75
N GLY A 118 1.09 1.36 -13.68
CA GLY A 118 1.56 2.48 -14.50
C GLY A 118 1.64 3.77 -13.68
N THR A 119 2.17 4.82 -14.31
CA THR A 119 2.45 6.09 -13.64
C THR A 119 1.65 7.22 -14.25
N ILE A 120 1.12 8.11 -13.41
CA ILE A 120 0.69 9.46 -13.77
C ILE A 120 1.64 10.45 -13.11
N GLU A 121 2.40 11.19 -13.92
CA GLU A 121 3.25 12.29 -13.47
C GLU A 121 2.47 13.60 -13.52
N VAL A 122 2.16 14.13 -12.32
CA VAL A 122 1.45 15.38 -12.15
C VAL A 122 2.46 16.49 -11.91
N SER A 123 2.56 17.41 -12.88
CA SER A 123 3.47 18.54 -12.81
C SER A 123 2.76 19.81 -12.35
N ASP A 124 3.45 20.64 -11.58
CA ASP A 124 3.03 22.02 -11.30
C ASP A 124 4.22 22.95 -11.53
N PRO A 125 4.16 23.84 -12.54
CA PRO A 125 5.24 24.78 -12.85
C PRO A 125 5.59 25.73 -11.70
N ASN A 126 4.68 25.91 -10.74
CA ASN A 126 4.84 26.81 -9.60
C ASN A 126 5.04 26.06 -8.28
N ALA A 127 5.13 24.72 -8.32
CA ALA A 127 5.25 23.95 -7.09
C ALA A 127 6.56 24.24 -6.36
N ILE A 128 6.40 24.51 -5.06
CA ILE A 128 7.48 24.43 -4.10
C ILE A 128 7.44 23.02 -3.54
N TYR A 129 8.46 22.22 -3.85
CA TYR A 129 8.58 20.88 -3.30
C TYR A 129 8.84 20.96 -1.80
N GLU A 130 7.86 20.56 -0.99
CA GLU A 130 8.07 20.36 0.43
C GLU A 130 8.88 19.08 0.66
N TYR A 131 9.84 19.15 1.59
CA TYR A 131 10.53 17.97 2.08
C TYR A 131 9.53 17.12 2.87
N THR A 132 9.13 15.99 2.29
CA THR A 132 8.41 14.97 3.05
C THR A 132 9.38 14.29 4.01
N ASN A 133 8.97 14.13 5.27
CA ASN A 133 9.74 13.33 6.21
C ASN A 133 9.87 11.90 5.67
N PRO A 134 11.06 11.28 5.78
CA PRO A 134 11.22 9.89 5.37
C PRO A 134 10.30 8.98 6.22
N PRO A 135 9.89 7.81 5.68
CA PRO A 135 9.07 6.85 6.41
C PRO A 135 9.69 6.46 7.76
N LEU A 136 8.85 6.00 8.70
CA LEU A 136 9.29 5.79 10.08
C LEU A 136 10.40 4.75 10.18
N TYR A 137 10.32 3.65 9.43
CA TYR A 137 11.37 2.62 9.43
C TYR A 137 12.75 3.18 9.05
N VAL A 138 12.80 4.15 8.12
CA VAL A 138 14.04 4.83 7.72
C VAL A 138 14.54 5.74 8.83
N ARG A 139 13.63 6.52 9.45
CA ARG A 139 13.99 7.41 10.57
C ARG A 139 14.53 6.66 11.78
N LEU A 140 14.03 5.45 12.02
CA LEU A 140 14.50 4.56 13.07
C LEU A 140 15.73 3.74 12.68
N GLY A 141 16.18 3.82 11.41
CA GLY A 141 17.33 3.06 10.92
C GLY A 141 17.13 1.55 10.93
N LEU A 142 15.89 1.07 10.75
CA LEU A 142 15.56 -0.34 10.77
C LEU A 142 16.04 -1.04 9.50
N ASP A 143 16.80 -2.13 9.66
CA ASP A 143 16.97 -3.11 8.61
C ASP A 143 15.76 -4.04 8.59
N ILE A 144 14.83 -3.75 7.69
CA ILE A 144 13.59 -4.52 7.59
C ILE A 144 13.81 -5.89 6.92
N ASP A 145 14.96 -6.18 6.32
CA ASP A 145 15.22 -7.50 5.72
C ASP A 145 16.09 -8.41 6.60
N ALA A 146 16.56 -7.91 7.74
CA ALA A 146 17.28 -8.72 8.72
C ALA A 146 16.38 -9.81 9.32
N ASP A 147 16.93 -10.99 9.50
CA ASP A 147 16.26 -12.08 10.21
C ASP A 147 15.96 -11.67 11.66
N HIS A 148 14.75 -11.98 12.13
CA HIS A 148 14.32 -11.75 13.51
C HIS A 148 13.43 -12.89 13.99
N SER A 149 13.49 -13.17 15.29
CA SER A 149 12.71 -14.22 15.96
C SER A 149 12.36 -13.80 17.38
N ALA A 150 11.21 -14.25 17.88
CA ALA A 150 10.75 -13.95 19.22
C ALA A 150 11.41 -14.90 20.22
N ASP A 151 12.15 -14.34 21.19
CA ASP A 151 12.77 -15.12 22.28
C ASP A 151 11.74 -15.69 23.27
N VAL A 152 10.54 -15.10 23.31
CA VAL A 152 9.43 -15.49 24.17
C VAL A 152 8.13 -15.45 23.38
N GLN A 153 7.24 -16.40 23.68
CA GLN A 153 5.95 -16.54 23.00
C GLN A 153 4.86 -16.85 24.03
N PRO A 154 3.61 -16.42 23.78
CA PRO A 154 2.50 -16.73 24.65
C PRO A 154 2.11 -18.21 24.56
N ALA A 155 1.59 -18.77 25.65
CA ALA A 155 1.10 -20.15 25.67
C ALA A 155 -0.26 -20.30 24.98
N GLU A 156 -1.06 -19.24 24.99
CA GLU A 156 -2.34 -19.14 24.29
C GLU A 156 -2.51 -17.75 23.67
N LEU A 157 -3.41 -17.62 22.67
CA LEU A 157 -3.66 -16.35 21.99
C LEU A 157 -3.99 -15.25 23.02
N PRO A 158 -3.13 -14.23 23.17
CA PRO A 158 -3.35 -13.19 24.17
C PRO A 158 -4.58 -12.35 23.85
N ALA A 159 -5.28 -11.91 24.88
CA ALA A 159 -6.55 -11.21 24.74
C ALA A 159 -6.54 -9.88 25.48
N ALA A 160 -6.80 -8.80 24.73
CA ALA A 160 -6.77 -7.44 25.25
C ALA A 160 -7.76 -7.23 26.41
N TRP A 161 -8.92 -7.90 26.37
CA TRP A 161 -9.90 -7.83 27.45
C TRP A 161 -9.42 -8.51 28.74
N ARG A 162 -8.67 -9.61 28.67
CA ARG A 162 -8.08 -10.25 29.86
C ARG A 162 -7.04 -9.32 30.49
N GLY A 163 -6.23 -8.65 29.66
CA GLY A 163 -5.26 -7.67 30.12
C GLY A 163 -5.92 -6.49 30.83
N ALA A 164 -7.00 -5.96 30.27
CA ALA A 164 -7.78 -4.90 30.89
C ALA A 164 -8.34 -5.29 32.27
N LEU A 165 -8.79 -6.54 32.44
CA LEU A 165 -9.35 -7.05 33.70
C LEU A 165 -8.33 -7.13 34.84
N LEU A 166 -7.03 -7.22 34.53
CA LEU A 166 -5.97 -7.22 35.54
C LEU A 166 -5.89 -5.86 36.27
N ASN A 167 -6.42 -4.78 35.66
CA ASN A 167 -6.49 -3.44 36.25
C ASN A 167 -5.13 -2.94 36.78
N GLN A 168 -4.07 -3.27 36.06
CA GLN A 168 -2.70 -2.91 36.42
C GLN A 168 -2.34 -1.50 35.92
N LYS A 169 -1.56 -0.78 36.72
CA LYS A 169 -1.08 0.55 36.34
C LYS A 169 0.16 0.41 35.46
N ILE A 170 -0.02 0.53 34.15
CA ILE A 170 1.08 0.49 33.18
C ILE A 170 1.74 1.88 33.07
N PRO A 171 3.09 1.97 33.16
CA PRO A 171 3.82 3.22 32.94
C PRO A 171 3.41 3.94 31.64
N GLU A 172 3.34 5.27 31.69
CA GLU A 172 2.89 6.10 30.55
C GLU A 172 3.76 5.88 29.30
N THR A 173 5.06 5.68 29.48
CA THR A 173 6.00 5.41 28.40
C THR A 173 5.53 4.26 27.50
N TYR A 174 5.11 3.15 28.09
CA TYR A 174 4.66 1.95 27.37
C TYR A 174 3.31 2.13 26.68
N ARG A 175 2.52 3.13 27.09
CA ARG A 175 1.22 3.46 26.50
C ARG A 175 1.31 4.54 25.41
N SER A 176 2.51 5.09 25.18
CA SER A 176 2.72 6.12 24.17
C SER A 176 2.68 5.53 22.76
N ARG A 177 2.16 6.32 21.80
CA ARG A 177 2.17 5.96 20.38
C ARG A 177 3.59 5.75 19.85
N GLU A 178 4.55 6.54 20.32
CA GLU A 178 5.96 6.43 19.93
C GLU A 178 6.55 5.08 20.34
N TYR A 179 6.28 4.62 21.57
CA TYR A 179 6.71 3.31 22.04
C TYR A 179 6.10 2.19 21.20
N TYR A 180 4.77 2.20 21.01
CA TYR A 180 4.07 1.23 20.15
C TYR A 180 4.69 1.15 18.77
N LEU A 181 4.97 2.29 18.12
CA LEU A 181 5.47 2.28 16.74
C LEU A 181 6.90 1.74 16.63
N SER A 182 7.73 1.94 17.66
CA SER A 182 9.17 1.65 17.60
C SER A 182 9.58 0.33 18.24
N HIS A 183 8.74 -0.26 19.09
CA HIS A 183 9.06 -1.48 19.85
C HIS A 183 8.22 -2.68 19.38
N THR A 184 8.74 -3.88 19.60
CA THR A 184 8.04 -5.14 19.33
C THR A 184 7.14 -5.53 20.52
N PRO A 185 6.14 -6.40 20.32
CA PRO A 185 5.40 -7.00 21.43
C PRO A 185 6.30 -7.71 22.46
N VAL A 186 7.37 -8.38 21.99
CA VAL A 186 8.38 -9.01 22.86
C VAL A 186 9.11 -7.98 23.71
N ASP A 187 9.49 -6.84 23.14
CA ASP A 187 10.15 -5.76 23.90
C ASP A 187 9.25 -5.23 25.02
N LEU A 188 7.95 -5.07 24.75
CA LEU A 188 6.99 -4.68 25.78
C LEU A 188 6.86 -5.76 26.84
N TRP A 189 6.75 -7.03 26.45
CA TRP A 189 6.67 -8.14 27.40
C TRP A 189 7.88 -8.13 28.35
N LEU A 190 9.09 -8.06 27.80
CA LEU A 190 10.34 -7.99 28.58
C LEU A 190 10.38 -6.75 29.48
N SER A 191 9.92 -5.59 28.98
CA SER A 191 9.83 -4.36 29.77
C SER A 191 8.88 -4.51 30.95
N LEU A 192 7.69 -5.08 30.73
CA LEU A 192 6.70 -5.34 31.78
C LEU A 192 7.19 -6.36 32.81
N ARG A 193 7.92 -7.40 32.39
CA ARG A 193 8.56 -8.37 33.31
C ARG A 193 9.67 -7.77 34.17
N SER A 194 10.15 -6.57 33.84
CA SER A 194 11.15 -5.85 34.63
C SER A 194 10.54 -4.86 35.64
N GLU A 195 9.22 -4.65 35.57
CA GLU A 195 8.49 -3.77 36.48
C GLU A 195 8.15 -4.52 37.78
N ARG A 196 8.72 -4.06 38.89
CA ARG A 196 8.53 -4.69 40.21
C ARG A 196 7.06 -4.77 40.65
N ASP A 197 6.26 -3.79 40.24
CA ASP A 197 4.84 -3.75 40.58
C ASP A 197 4.02 -4.80 39.81
N LEU A 198 4.63 -5.50 38.84
CA LEU A 198 4.00 -6.53 37.99
C LEU A 198 4.62 -7.93 38.19
N ASP A 199 5.53 -8.11 39.16
CA ASP A 199 6.27 -9.37 39.39
C ASP A 199 5.34 -10.57 39.70
N ASP A 200 4.15 -10.31 40.26
CA ASP A 200 3.16 -11.33 40.63
C ASP A 200 2.37 -11.88 39.43
N LEU A 201 2.44 -11.23 38.26
CA LEU A 201 1.73 -11.70 37.07
C LEU A 201 2.40 -12.95 36.50
N THR A 202 1.59 -13.85 35.96
CA THR A 202 2.08 -14.95 35.14
C THR A 202 2.56 -14.45 33.77
N ASP A 203 3.30 -15.30 33.05
CA ASP A 203 3.75 -14.99 31.70
C ASP A 203 2.57 -14.70 30.76
N GLN A 204 1.48 -15.46 30.88
CA GLN A 204 0.28 -15.28 30.06
C GLN A 204 -0.50 -14.02 30.43
N GLU A 205 -0.63 -13.69 31.72
CA GLU A 205 -1.24 -12.42 32.14
C GLU A 205 -0.42 -11.21 31.65
N THR A 206 0.92 -11.34 31.63
CA THR A 206 1.80 -10.33 31.05
C THR A 206 1.55 -10.18 29.54
N TRP A 207 1.37 -11.27 28.81
CA TRP A 207 1.00 -11.23 27.39
C TRP A 207 -0.38 -10.62 27.14
N ASP A 208 -1.35 -10.87 28.03
CA ASP A 208 -2.66 -10.24 27.94
C ASP A 208 -2.57 -8.72 28.17
N LEU A 209 -1.67 -8.24 29.05
CA LEU A 209 -1.34 -6.81 29.17
C LEU A 209 -0.72 -6.25 27.89
N VAL A 210 0.21 -6.98 27.26
CA VAL A 210 0.79 -6.59 25.96
C VAL A 210 -0.31 -6.41 24.92
N ALA A 211 -1.23 -7.38 24.81
CA ALA A 211 -2.36 -7.30 23.89
C ALA A 211 -3.26 -6.10 24.18
N TRP A 212 -3.51 -5.79 25.46
CA TRP A 212 -4.29 -4.63 25.85
C TRP A 212 -3.63 -3.30 25.44
N VAL A 213 -2.32 -3.16 25.70
CA VAL A 213 -1.55 -1.99 25.28
C VAL A 213 -1.51 -1.87 23.75
N TRP A 214 -1.29 -2.98 23.03
CA TRP A 214 -1.30 -2.99 21.57
C TRP A 214 -2.68 -2.61 21.00
N GLN A 215 -3.76 -3.17 21.54
CA GLN A 215 -5.13 -2.84 21.12
C GLN A 215 -5.41 -1.35 21.25
N SER A 216 -4.95 -0.73 22.35
CA SER A 216 -5.21 0.69 22.64
C SER A 216 -4.65 1.67 21.59
N ASN A 217 -3.78 1.19 20.70
CA ASN A 217 -3.14 1.96 19.63
C ASN A 217 -3.94 1.97 18.31
N SER A 218 -5.13 1.38 18.26
CA SER A 218 -5.98 1.42 17.06
C SER A 218 -7.47 1.44 17.42
N SER A 219 -8.28 2.17 16.65
CA SER A 219 -9.73 2.12 16.82
C SER A 219 -10.33 0.85 16.22
N VAL A 220 -11.62 0.62 16.47
CA VAL A 220 -12.35 -0.48 15.80
C VAL A 220 -12.51 -0.18 14.32
N GLU A 221 -12.77 1.08 13.97
CA GLU A 221 -12.93 1.57 12.59
C GLU A 221 -11.63 1.43 11.80
N GLU A 222 -10.49 1.76 12.42
CA GLU A 222 -9.16 1.60 11.81
C GLU A 222 -8.88 0.13 11.48
N ARG A 223 -9.17 -0.80 12.41
CA ARG A 223 -9.02 -2.23 12.17
C ARG A 223 -9.99 -2.78 11.12
N GLN A 224 -11.21 -2.23 11.03
CA GLN A 224 -12.17 -2.59 9.98
C GLN A 224 -11.72 -2.11 8.61
N LEU A 225 -11.18 -0.88 8.51
CA LEU A 225 -10.56 -0.38 7.29
C LEU A 225 -9.38 -1.27 6.89
N GLY A 226 -8.50 -1.60 7.83
CA GLY A 226 -7.38 -2.52 7.61
C GLY A 226 -7.82 -3.87 7.08
N LYS A 227 -8.88 -4.46 7.65
CA LYS A 227 -9.47 -5.71 7.18
C LYS A 227 -9.93 -5.62 5.72
N GLN A 228 -10.65 -4.56 5.37
CA GLN A 228 -11.14 -4.37 4.00
C GLN A 228 -9.98 -4.26 3.01
N LEU A 229 -8.97 -3.45 3.35
CA LEU A 229 -7.76 -3.30 2.54
C LEU A 229 -7.02 -4.63 2.38
N TYR A 230 -6.87 -5.39 3.48
CA TYR A 230 -6.20 -6.68 3.49
C TYR A 230 -6.92 -7.71 2.61
N THR A 231 -8.24 -7.85 2.77
CA THR A 231 -9.03 -8.80 1.98
C THR A 231 -8.89 -8.53 0.48
N VAL A 232 -8.86 -7.25 0.07
CA VAL A 232 -8.78 -6.89 -1.35
C VAL A 232 -7.36 -7.03 -1.90
N ASN A 233 -6.33 -6.71 -1.12
CA ASN A 233 -4.98 -6.50 -1.65
C ASN A 233 -3.93 -7.51 -1.18
N CYS A 234 -4.18 -8.23 -0.08
CA CYS A 234 -3.17 -9.04 0.60
C CYS A 234 -3.56 -10.53 0.68
N ALA A 235 -4.83 -10.83 0.93
CA ALA A 235 -5.32 -12.19 1.19
C ALA A 235 -5.10 -13.17 0.03
N ALA A 236 -5.03 -12.68 -1.21
CA ALA A 236 -4.76 -13.49 -2.39
C ALA A 236 -3.43 -14.27 -2.30
N CYS A 237 -2.43 -13.68 -1.61
CA CYS A 237 -1.14 -14.33 -1.34
C CYS A 237 -1.03 -14.80 0.12
N HIS A 238 -1.47 -13.99 1.09
CA HIS A 238 -1.27 -14.29 2.51
C HIS A 238 -2.39 -15.13 3.16
N GLY A 239 -3.47 -15.42 2.43
CA GLY A 239 -4.64 -16.15 2.92
C GLY A 239 -5.60 -15.28 3.75
N ASP A 240 -6.88 -15.61 3.78
CA ASP A 240 -7.86 -14.89 4.65
C ASP A 240 -7.56 -15.09 6.14
N SER A 241 -6.94 -16.22 6.49
CA SER A 241 -6.46 -16.59 7.82
C SER A 241 -5.11 -15.96 8.17
N GLY A 242 -4.43 -15.34 7.20
CA GLY A 242 -3.07 -14.82 7.37
C GLY A 242 -1.97 -15.87 7.36
N ALA A 243 -2.27 -17.14 7.09
CA ALA A 243 -1.32 -18.26 7.21
C ALA A 243 -0.29 -18.38 6.06
N GLY A 244 -0.23 -17.40 5.15
CA GLY A 244 0.64 -17.47 3.98
C GLY A 244 0.16 -18.48 2.92
N ASP A 245 -1.09 -18.94 3.03
CA ASP A 245 -1.71 -20.02 2.24
C ASP A 245 -2.75 -19.50 1.23
N GLY A 246 -2.61 -18.23 0.81
CA GLY A 246 -3.48 -17.63 -0.19
C GLY A 246 -3.53 -18.46 -1.47
N VAL A 247 -4.62 -18.33 -2.23
CA VAL A 247 -4.86 -19.15 -3.43
C VAL A 247 -3.73 -19.07 -4.47
N PHE A 248 -2.92 -18.02 -4.44
CA PHE A 248 -1.76 -17.83 -5.32
C PHE A 248 -0.40 -18.03 -4.62
N ALA A 249 -0.37 -18.41 -3.35
CA ALA A 249 0.87 -18.67 -2.62
C ALA A 249 1.69 -19.78 -3.27
N GLY A 250 1.03 -20.85 -3.76
CA GLY A 250 1.68 -21.97 -4.43
C GLY A 250 2.28 -21.63 -5.80
N ASP A 251 1.64 -20.74 -6.56
CA ASP A 251 2.09 -20.35 -7.90
C ASP A 251 3.41 -19.56 -7.85
N LEU A 252 3.64 -18.82 -6.75
CA LEU A 252 4.91 -18.11 -6.50
C LEU A 252 6.07 -19.10 -6.29
N VAL A 253 5.83 -20.24 -5.64
CA VAL A 253 6.84 -21.28 -5.37
C VAL A 253 7.12 -22.12 -6.62
N ILE A 254 6.13 -22.34 -7.47
CA ILE A 254 6.28 -23.16 -8.68
C ILE A 254 7.07 -22.41 -9.76
N ASN A 255 6.82 -21.12 -9.97
CA ASN A 255 7.52 -20.35 -11.01
C ASN A 255 9.03 -20.17 -10.73
N SER A 256 9.45 -20.08 -9.46
CA SER A 256 10.89 -20.06 -9.12
C SER A 256 11.62 -21.37 -9.41
N SER A 257 10.90 -22.50 -9.40
CA SER A 257 11.48 -23.81 -9.74
C SER A 257 11.71 -24.01 -11.24
N ILE A 258 10.98 -23.30 -12.10
CA ILE A 258 11.06 -23.43 -13.57
C ILE A 258 12.08 -22.44 -14.17
N GLU A 259 12.15 -21.20 -13.66
CA GLU A 259 13.15 -20.21 -14.10
C GLU A 259 14.58 -20.51 -13.60
N SER A 260 14.73 -21.39 -12.60
CA SER A 260 16.01 -21.88 -12.07
C SER A 260 16.89 -22.68 -13.06
N SER A 261 16.45 -22.92 -14.30
CA SER A 261 17.21 -23.71 -15.28
C SER A 261 18.25 -22.91 -16.08
N THR A 262 18.26 -21.57 -15.97
CA THR A 262 19.33 -20.73 -16.53
C THR A 262 19.95 -19.90 -15.41
N GLN A 263 21.24 -20.10 -15.16
CA GLN A 263 22.04 -19.33 -14.20
C GLN A 263 21.96 -17.83 -14.50
N ASP A 264 21.14 -17.08 -13.77
CA ASP A 264 21.39 -15.67 -13.49
C ASP A 264 20.67 -15.19 -12.21
N MET A 265 21.36 -14.34 -11.47
CA MET A 265 21.13 -13.80 -10.13
C MET A 265 19.67 -13.51 -9.69
N GLY A 266 19.23 -14.06 -8.53
CA GLY A 266 18.60 -13.24 -7.48
C GLY A 266 17.11 -13.39 -7.13
N GLU A 267 16.30 -14.19 -7.82
CA GLU A 267 14.85 -14.27 -7.56
C GLU A 267 14.42 -15.66 -7.05
N GLN A 268 14.87 -16.05 -5.85
CA GLN A 268 14.21 -17.14 -5.12
C GLN A 268 12.98 -16.57 -4.42
N THR A 269 11.80 -16.68 -5.05
CA THR A 269 10.54 -16.26 -4.43
C THR A 269 10.28 -17.08 -3.17
N GLN A 270 10.40 -16.42 -2.02
CA GLN A 270 9.99 -16.98 -0.73
C GLN A 270 8.45 -17.09 -0.66
N SER A 271 7.97 -18.07 0.11
CA SER A 271 6.54 -18.16 0.45
C SER A 271 6.07 -16.84 1.09
N PRO A 272 4.82 -16.43 0.86
CA PRO A 272 4.23 -15.30 1.58
C PRO A 272 4.36 -15.48 3.09
N ALA A 273 4.59 -14.38 3.81
CA ALA A 273 4.71 -14.40 5.26
C ALA A 273 3.44 -14.98 5.91
N ASP A 274 3.65 -15.88 6.89
CA ASP A 274 2.62 -16.40 7.79
C ASP A 274 2.46 -15.44 8.97
N PHE A 275 1.39 -14.63 8.95
CA PHE A 275 1.07 -13.69 10.00
C PHE A 275 0.52 -14.36 11.27
N THR A 276 0.29 -15.67 11.27
CA THR A 276 -0.07 -16.46 12.45
C THR A 276 1.17 -17.00 13.18
N ASP A 277 2.35 -16.97 12.56
CA ASP A 277 3.61 -17.33 13.22
C ASP A 277 4.02 -16.27 14.24
N ALA A 278 3.76 -16.56 15.51
CA ALA A 278 4.12 -15.72 16.64
C ALA A 278 5.63 -15.46 16.74
N ASN A 279 6.47 -16.39 16.28
CA ASN A 279 7.92 -16.23 16.31
C ASN A 279 8.37 -15.02 15.45
N MET A 280 7.80 -14.88 14.25
CA MET A 280 8.11 -13.76 13.37
C MET A 280 7.35 -12.50 13.74
N MET A 281 6.04 -12.61 14.00
CA MET A 281 5.20 -11.43 14.18
C MET A 281 5.44 -10.71 15.50
N LEU A 282 5.65 -11.43 16.60
CA LEU A 282 5.87 -10.79 17.91
C LEU A 282 7.26 -10.17 18.05
N SER A 283 8.18 -10.47 17.13
CA SER A 283 9.51 -9.86 17.03
C SER A 283 9.60 -8.72 16.01
N ALA A 284 8.49 -8.35 15.38
CA ALA A 284 8.40 -7.20 14.49
C ALA A 284 7.77 -5.99 15.19
N SER A 285 8.32 -4.79 14.96
CA SER A 285 7.67 -3.54 15.39
C SER A 285 6.67 -3.06 14.33
N PRO A 286 5.66 -2.24 14.68
CA PRO A 286 4.79 -1.61 13.69
C PRO A 286 5.57 -0.80 12.64
N ALA A 287 6.68 -0.14 13.01
CA ALA A 287 7.55 0.52 12.04
C ALA A 287 8.24 -0.46 11.09
N HIS A 288 8.66 -1.64 11.57
CA HIS A 288 9.16 -2.71 10.70
C HIS A 288 8.07 -3.09 9.67
N LEU A 289 6.86 -3.41 10.14
CA LEU A 289 5.74 -3.80 9.27
C LEU A 289 5.39 -2.71 8.26
N GLN A 290 5.45 -1.43 8.67
CA GLN A 290 5.31 -0.29 7.76
C GLN A 290 6.34 -0.36 6.63
N GLY A 291 7.61 -0.56 6.96
CA GLY A 291 8.69 -0.69 5.99
C GLY A 291 8.44 -1.82 4.99
N LYS A 292 8.04 -3.01 5.46
CA LYS A 292 7.70 -4.15 4.60
C LYS A 292 6.55 -3.84 3.65
N ILE A 293 5.50 -3.17 4.12
CA ILE A 293 4.36 -2.80 3.26
C ILE A 293 4.77 -1.78 2.20
N ILE A 294 5.42 -0.68 2.60
CA ILE A 294 5.64 0.44 1.67
C ILE A 294 6.72 0.17 0.64
N ARG A 295 7.75 -0.59 1.00
CA ARG A 295 8.88 -0.91 0.13
C ARG A 295 8.74 -2.30 -0.54
N GLY A 296 7.95 -3.20 0.03
CA GLY A 296 7.98 -4.62 -0.33
C GLY A 296 9.18 -5.35 0.32
N GLY A 297 9.23 -6.67 0.17
CA GLY A 297 10.36 -7.49 0.63
C GLY A 297 11.40 -7.65 -0.47
N MET A 298 12.67 -7.30 -0.22
CA MET A 298 13.72 -7.62 -1.20
C MET A 298 13.97 -9.11 -1.24
N GLY A 299 14.15 -9.64 -2.45
CA GLY A 299 14.29 -11.09 -2.66
C GLY A 299 12.99 -11.86 -2.41
N THR A 300 11.86 -11.18 -2.18
CA THR A 300 10.53 -11.80 -2.10
C THR A 300 9.69 -11.40 -3.31
N GLY A 301 8.62 -12.15 -3.57
CA GLY A 301 7.61 -11.77 -4.57
C GLY A 301 6.65 -10.67 -4.08
N MET A 302 6.88 -10.06 -2.91
CA MET A 302 5.97 -9.08 -2.33
C MET A 302 6.15 -7.70 -3.00
N PRO A 303 5.11 -7.18 -3.67
CA PRO A 303 5.20 -5.87 -4.32
C PRO A 303 5.27 -4.74 -3.30
N TYR A 304 5.81 -3.59 -3.71
CA TYR A 304 5.81 -2.36 -2.90
C TYR A 304 4.42 -1.72 -2.90
N TRP A 305 3.92 -1.24 -1.75
CA TRP A 305 2.58 -0.65 -1.65
C TRP A 305 2.57 0.84 -1.30
N GLY A 306 3.73 1.46 -1.09
CA GLY A 306 3.82 2.87 -0.67
C GLY A 306 3.10 3.87 -1.59
N PRO A 307 3.19 3.74 -2.92
CA PRO A 307 2.46 4.60 -3.85
C PRO A 307 0.97 4.26 -4.01
N ILE A 308 0.48 3.20 -3.37
CA ILE A 308 -0.89 2.72 -3.47
C ILE A 308 -1.70 3.15 -2.25
N PHE A 309 -1.16 2.92 -1.06
CA PHE A 309 -1.82 3.26 0.19
C PHE A 309 -1.37 4.61 0.74
N THR A 310 -2.30 5.32 1.38
CA THR A 310 -1.96 6.47 2.22
C THR A 310 -1.28 6.00 3.51
N GLU A 311 -0.69 6.94 4.26
CA GLU A 311 -0.12 6.62 5.58
C GLU A 311 -1.19 6.06 6.53
N GLU A 312 -2.38 6.65 6.55
CA GLU A 312 -3.51 6.17 7.35
C GLU A 312 -3.93 4.74 6.97
N GLN A 313 -4.06 4.45 5.66
CA GLN A 313 -4.37 3.11 5.17
C GLN A 313 -3.28 2.08 5.52
N THR A 314 -2.02 2.50 5.50
CA THR A 314 -0.88 1.66 5.90
C THR A 314 -0.95 1.31 7.38
N TRP A 315 -1.24 2.29 8.25
CA TRP A 315 -1.41 2.02 9.68
C TRP A 315 -2.64 1.18 9.99
N ALA A 316 -3.75 1.38 9.25
CA ALA A 316 -4.93 0.54 9.35
C ALA A 316 -4.64 -0.92 9.00
N LEU A 317 -3.89 -1.18 7.92
CA LEU A 317 -3.42 -2.53 7.57
C LEU A 317 -2.62 -3.14 8.72
N ILE A 318 -1.67 -2.41 9.30
CA ILE A 318 -0.85 -2.91 10.42
C ILE A 318 -1.71 -3.20 11.65
N ALA A 319 -2.67 -2.33 11.98
CA ALA A 319 -3.62 -2.56 13.06
C ALA A 319 -4.43 -3.85 12.85
N TYR A 320 -4.82 -4.15 11.60
CA TYR A 320 -5.46 -5.40 11.25
C TYR A 320 -4.52 -6.61 11.34
N LEU A 321 -3.26 -6.51 10.90
CA LEU A 321 -2.29 -7.61 11.00
C LEU A 321 -2.11 -8.08 12.45
N TRP A 322 -2.16 -7.18 13.43
CA TRP A 322 -2.09 -7.56 14.84
C TRP A 322 -3.27 -8.40 15.34
N THR A 323 -4.39 -8.45 14.61
CA THR A 323 -5.54 -9.31 14.95
C THR A 323 -5.24 -10.81 14.76
N PHE A 324 -4.20 -11.18 14.01
CA PHE A 324 -3.73 -12.56 13.91
C PHE A 324 -2.96 -13.02 15.16
N GLN A 325 -2.41 -12.07 15.92
CA GLN A 325 -1.58 -12.34 17.11
C GLN A 325 -2.30 -12.05 18.42
N PHE A 326 -3.33 -11.20 18.39
CA PHE A 326 -4.07 -10.80 19.58
C PHE A 326 -5.57 -10.86 19.35
N ASN A 327 -6.31 -11.35 20.35
CA ASN A 327 -7.73 -11.07 20.42
C ASN A 327 -7.92 -9.59 20.80
N MET A 328 -8.28 -8.80 19.79
CA MET A 328 -8.45 -7.35 19.89
C MET A 328 -9.90 -6.96 20.21
N GLU A 329 -10.81 -7.89 20.53
CA GLU A 329 -12.18 -7.56 20.90
C GLU A 329 -12.24 -6.82 22.24
N VAL A 330 -13.09 -5.78 22.29
CA VAL A 330 -13.43 -5.09 23.53
C VAL A 330 -14.65 -5.81 24.09
N HIS A 331 -14.46 -6.65 25.10
CA HIS A 331 -15.60 -7.23 25.82
C HIS A 331 -16.23 -6.16 26.73
N PRO A 332 -17.58 -6.07 26.76
CA PRO A 332 -18.30 -5.12 27.60
C PRO A 332 -18.26 -5.45 29.10
#